data_AF-D9XHN5-F1
#
_entry.id   AF-D9XHN5-F1
#
_cell.length_a   1.000
_cell.length_b   1.000
_cell.length_c   1.000
_cell.angle_alpha   90.00
_cell.angle_beta   90.00
_cell.angle_gamma   90.00
#
_symmetry.space_group_name_H-M   'P 1'
#
loop_
_entity.id
_entity.type
_entity.pdbx_description
1 polymer ?
#
loop_
_entity_poly.entity_id
_entity_poly.type
_entity_poly.pdbx_seq_one_letter_code
_entity_poly.pdbx_strand_id
1 'polypeptide(L)'
;MLFDVTRSELAGIFAEDRIATLPATAFPPAAADTEGARLLQTVGVPTGTLLLRQPDEDDGLLPLVRHVVHIEDFEDAADAAGDWPVIGWLLNAHLALDPVAGKVHAFDPDEGTVQELHTDVSSLVQVTVRFQRLLEEFTFRGDEGDEGDEEADFERLDGEVDRIREETSGIDPLPFQDDETVWSVVGDEIAMGQRFKGSSPGARAPYRQANGWQYEKEAL
;
A
#
# COMPACT_ATOMS: atom_id res chain seq x y z
N MET A 1 -6.98 -10.93 -13.11
CA MET A 1 -5.64 -10.95 -12.49
C MET A 1 -4.56 -10.53 -13.48
N LEU A 2 -3.80 -9.50 -13.13
CA LEU A 2 -2.65 -8.98 -13.90
C LEU A 2 -1.32 -9.63 -13.49
N PHE A 3 -1.19 -10.00 -12.21
CA PHE A 3 0.00 -10.62 -11.65
C PHE A 3 -0.35 -11.97 -11.00
N ASP A 4 0.53 -12.96 -11.17
CA ASP A 4 0.44 -14.25 -10.51
C ASP A 4 1.22 -14.18 -9.19
N VAL A 5 0.54 -13.80 -8.11
CA VAL A 5 1.12 -13.70 -6.76
C VAL A 5 0.62 -14.85 -5.92
N THR A 6 1.54 -15.59 -5.29
CA THR A 6 1.20 -16.76 -4.48
C THR A 6 1.53 -16.56 -3.01
N ARG A 7 0.74 -17.16 -2.11
CA ARG A 7 1.00 -17.12 -0.67
C ARG A 7 2.39 -17.66 -0.32
N SER A 8 2.80 -18.74 -0.98
CA SER A 8 4.10 -19.38 -0.73
C SER A 8 5.28 -18.47 -1.10
N GLU A 9 5.14 -17.68 -2.17
CA GLU A 9 6.13 -16.66 -2.53
C GLU A 9 6.20 -15.57 -1.47
N LEU A 10 5.04 -15.03 -1.04
CA LEU A 10 4.99 -14.01 0.02
C LEU A 10 5.61 -14.52 1.31
N ALA A 11 5.27 -15.75 1.72
CA ALA A 11 5.80 -16.35 2.94
C ALA A 11 7.30 -16.64 2.86
N GLY A 12 7.80 -16.94 1.66
CA GLY A 12 9.23 -17.12 1.40
C GLY A 12 10.04 -15.82 1.56
N ILE A 13 9.43 -14.67 1.29
CA ILE A 13 10.08 -13.35 1.42
C ILE A 13 9.87 -12.79 2.83
N PHE A 14 8.62 -12.77 3.32
CA PHE A 14 8.23 -12.03 4.52
C PHE A 14 8.00 -12.89 5.76
N ALA A 15 7.98 -14.22 5.67
CA ALA A 15 7.44 -15.11 6.70
C ALA A 15 5.91 -14.97 6.91
N GLU A 16 5.27 -16.07 7.33
CA GLU A 16 3.81 -16.18 7.43
C GLU A 16 3.16 -15.20 8.41
N ASP A 17 3.84 -14.86 9.51
CA ASP A 17 3.31 -13.96 10.54
C ASP A 17 3.27 -12.49 10.10
N ARG A 18 3.95 -12.15 9.00
CA ARG A 18 3.97 -10.79 8.42
C ARG A 18 3.09 -10.66 7.18
N ILE A 19 2.17 -11.60 6.97
CA ILE A 19 1.19 -11.56 5.88
C ILE A 19 -0.20 -11.34 6.49
N ALA A 20 -0.80 -10.19 6.18
CA ALA A 20 -2.17 -9.88 6.54
C ALA A 20 -3.13 -10.47 5.49
N THR A 21 -4.24 -11.04 5.96
CA THR A 21 -5.34 -11.53 5.12
C THR A 21 -6.66 -10.99 5.63
N LEU A 22 -7.66 -10.96 4.74
CA LEU A 22 -9.03 -10.63 5.12
C LEU A 22 -9.85 -11.92 5.29
N PRO A 23 -10.65 -12.08 6.36
CA PRO A 23 -11.54 -13.23 6.48
C PRO A 23 -12.53 -13.29 5.31
N ALA A 24 -12.87 -14.50 4.85
CA ALA A 24 -13.87 -14.67 3.78
C ALA A 24 -15.24 -14.10 4.16
N THR A 25 -15.58 -14.13 5.44
CA THR A 25 -16.83 -13.56 5.98
C THR A 25 -16.81 -12.04 6.05
N ALA A 26 -15.68 -11.38 5.83
CA ALA A 26 -15.56 -9.93 5.95
C ALA A 26 -16.12 -9.18 4.75
N PHE A 27 -16.23 -9.82 3.60
CA PHE A 27 -16.70 -9.14 2.40
C PHE A 27 -18.23 -9.09 2.37
N PRO A 28 -18.83 -7.93 2.05
CA PRO A 28 -20.27 -7.85 1.82
C PRO A 28 -20.65 -8.75 0.62
N PRO A 29 -21.91 -9.21 0.52
CA PRO A 29 -22.34 -10.16 -0.52
C PRO A 29 -21.99 -9.74 -1.95
N ALA A 30 -22.01 -8.43 -2.24
CA ALA A 30 -21.66 -7.90 -3.55
C ALA A 30 -20.19 -8.15 -3.93
N ALA A 31 -19.28 -8.23 -2.95
CA ALA A 31 -17.84 -8.37 -3.16
C ALA A 31 -17.29 -9.77 -2.82
N ALA A 32 -18.03 -10.58 -2.07
CA ALA A 32 -17.54 -11.84 -1.49
C ALA A 32 -17.00 -12.85 -2.50
N ASP A 33 -17.62 -12.93 -3.69
CA ASP A 33 -17.26 -13.91 -4.72
C ASP A 33 -16.26 -13.37 -5.78
N THR A 34 -15.79 -12.14 -5.61
CA THR A 34 -14.85 -11.51 -6.57
C THR A 34 -13.47 -12.15 -6.52
N GLU A 35 -12.72 -12.07 -7.62
CA GLU A 35 -11.34 -12.56 -7.67
C GLU A 35 -10.44 -11.78 -6.70
N GLY A 36 -10.63 -10.47 -6.58
CA GLY A 36 -9.88 -9.61 -5.66
C GLY A 36 -10.11 -9.97 -4.20
N ALA A 37 -11.36 -10.20 -3.80
CA ALA A 37 -11.67 -10.68 -2.45
C ALA A 37 -11.01 -12.03 -2.16
N ARG A 38 -11.10 -12.99 -3.10
CA ARG A 38 -10.45 -14.30 -2.96
C ARG A 38 -8.92 -14.19 -2.86
N LEU A 39 -8.29 -13.27 -3.58
CA LEU A 39 -6.85 -13.03 -3.47
C LEU A 39 -6.48 -12.53 -2.07
N LEU A 40 -7.16 -11.51 -1.54
CA LEU A 40 -6.89 -10.97 -0.20
C LEU A 40 -7.20 -11.97 0.93
N GLN A 41 -8.11 -12.91 0.70
CA GLN A 41 -8.42 -13.99 1.63
C GLN A 41 -7.34 -15.08 1.64
N THR A 42 -6.87 -15.49 0.46
CA THR A 42 -6.03 -16.68 0.32
C THR A 42 -4.53 -16.36 0.28
N VAL A 43 -4.16 -15.27 -0.39
CA VAL A 43 -2.76 -14.82 -0.57
C VAL A 43 -2.41 -13.73 0.43
N GLY A 44 -3.28 -12.72 0.56
CA GLY A 44 -3.04 -11.58 1.46
C GLY A 44 -2.03 -10.58 0.92
N VAL A 45 -1.54 -9.72 1.81
CA VAL A 45 -0.52 -8.69 1.52
C VAL A 45 0.52 -8.65 2.65
N PRO A 46 1.78 -8.28 2.39
CA PRO A 46 2.73 -8.11 3.48
C PRO A 46 2.35 -6.91 4.34
N THR A 47 2.53 -7.04 5.65
CA THR A 47 2.31 -5.96 6.61
C THR A 47 3.41 -4.90 6.47
N GLY A 48 3.06 -3.62 6.56
CA GLY A 48 4.04 -2.53 6.52
C GLY A 48 3.46 -1.30 5.84
N THR A 49 3.81 -1.12 4.56
CA THR A 49 3.34 0.00 3.75
C THR A 49 1.82 0.03 3.58
N LEU A 50 1.21 -1.10 3.24
CA LEU A 50 -0.24 -1.26 3.15
C LEU A 50 -0.78 -1.88 4.44
N LEU A 51 -1.91 -1.37 4.92
CA LEU A 51 -2.61 -1.90 6.08
C LEU A 51 -4.02 -2.33 5.69
N LEU A 52 -4.32 -3.62 5.86
CA LEU A 52 -5.66 -4.15 5.61
C LEU A 52 -6.61 -3.75 6.73
N ARG A 53 -7.86 -3.46 6.34
CA ARG A 53 -8.91 -3.01 7.26
C ARG A 53 -9.35 -4.18 8.13
N GLN A 54 -9.44 -3.96 9.44
CA GLN A 54 -10.08 -4.93 10.33
C GLN A 54 -11.60 -4.91 10.09
N PRO A 55 -12.24 -6.09 9.99
CA PRO A 55 -13.70 -6.17 9.94
C PRO A 55 -14.31 -5.65 11.25
N ASP A 56 -15.53 -5.13 11.15
CA ASP A 56 -16.28 -4.62 12.30
C ASP A 56 -16.56 -5.74 13.33
N GLU A 57 -16.52 -5.40 14.61
CA GLU A 57 -16.71 -6.38 15.69
C GLU A 57 -18.17 -6.86 15.80
N ASP A 58 -19.13 -6.04 15.39
CA ASP A 58 -20.56 -6.31 15.57
C ASP A 58 -21.09 -7.30 14.52
N ASP A 59 -20.74 -7.09 13.24
CA ASP A 59 -21.25 -7.90 12.13
C ASP A 59 -20.16 -8.70 11.39
N GLY A 60 -18.88 -8.46 11.69
CA GLY A 60 -17.75 -9.13 11.08
C GLY A 60 -17.48 -8.70 9.63
N LEU A 61 -18.09 -7.62 9.15
CA LEU A 61 -17.97 -7.12 7.78
C LEU A 61 -16.98 -5.96 7.66
N LEU A 62 -16.44 -5.78 6.46
CA LEU A 62 -15.69 -4.58 6.11
C LEU A 62 -16.63 -3.37 6.05
N PRO A 63 -16.21 -2.21 6.57
CA PRO A 63 -16.96 -0.98 6.37
C PRO A 63 -17.04 -0.65 4.89
N LEU A 64 -18.14 -0.02 4.50
CA LEU A 64 -18.35 0.48 3.15
C LEU A 64 -17.84 1.92 3.06
N VAL A 65 -17.55 2.41 1.85
CA VAL A 65 -17.07 3.79 1.62
C VAL A 65 -17.99 4.80 2.32
N ARG A 66 -19.32 4.66 2.21
CA ARG A 66 -20.29 5.57 2.85
C ARG A 66 -20.21 5.62 4.39
N HIS A 67 -19.60 4.62 5.02
CA HIS A 67 -19.45 4.55 6.48
C HIS A 67 -18.18 5.26 6.95
N VAL A 68 -17.23 5.53 6.05
CA VAL A 68 -15.93 6.14 6.38
C VAL A 68 -15.77 7.55 5.81
N VAL A 69 -16.44 7.85 4.69
CA VAL A 69 -16.39 9.17 4.04
C VAL A 69 -17.79 9.58 3.55
N HIS A 70 -18.00 10.89 3.42
CA HIS A 70 -19.18 11.46 2.77
C HIS A 70 -18.95 11.51 1.27
N ILE A 71 -19.60 10.62 0.52
CA ILE A 71 -19.34 10.48 -0.93
C ILE A 71 -19.70 11.74 -1.70
N GLU A 72 -20.64 12.54 -1.20
CA GLU A 72 -20.98 13.82 -1.82
C GLU A 72 -19.84 14.83 -1.81
N ASP A 73 -18.80 14.63 -0.99
CA ASP A 73 -17.61 15.48 -0.93
C ASP A 73 -16.61 15.17 -2.07
N PHE A 74 -16.85 14.10 -2.86
CA PHE A 74 -15.96 13.63 -3.93
C PHE A 74 -16.61 13.80 -5.30
N GLU A 75 -16.17 14.81 -6.06
CA GLU A 75 -16.77 15.15 -7.36
C GLU A 75 -16.68 14.02 -8.40
N ASP A 76 -15.62 13.21 -8.35
CA ASP A 76 -15.34 12.14 -9.31
C ASP A 76 -15.80 10.74 -8.82
N ALA A 77 -16.50 10.65 -7.70
CA ALA A 77 -16.94 9.37 -7.16
C ALA A 77 -18.07 8.76 -8.00
N ALA A 78 -17.98 7.45 -8.27
CA ALA A 78 -19.07 6.72 -8.89
C ALA A 78 -20.31 6.69 -7.97
N ASP A 79 -21.51 6.78 -8.54
CA ASP A 79 -22.77 6.72 -7.78
C ASP A 79 -22.87 5.47 -6.87
N ALA A 80 -22.31 4.35 -7.32
CA ALA A 80 -22.31 3.07 -6.60
C ALA A 80 -21.15 2.94 -5.58
N ALA A 81 -20.24 3.91 -5.50
CA ALA A 81 -19.04 3.83 -4.68
C ALA A 81 -19.34 3.61 -3.20
N GLY A 82 -20.50 4.08 -2.74
CA GLY A 82 -20.91 3.93 -1.35
C GLY A 82 -21.18 2.52 -0.89
N ASP A 83 -21.37 1.58 -1.81
CA ASP A 83 -21.53 0.16 -1.50
C ASP A 83 -20.20 -0.62 -1.61
N TRP A 84 -19.09 0.04 -1.93
CA TRP A 84 -17.79 -0.62 -2.07
C TRP A 84 -17.17 -0.87 -0.69
N PRO A 85 -16.67 -2.10 -0.41
CA PRO A 85 -15.96 -2.38 0.82
C PRO A 85 -14.59 -1.71 0.85
N VAL A 86 -14.27 -1.10 1.99
CA VAL A 86 -12.95 -0.55 2.29
C VAL A 86 -12.05 -1.69 2.76
N ILE A 87 -11.08 -2.05 1.92
CA ILE A 87 -10.19 -3.19 2.14
C ILE A 87 -8.95 -2.84 2.96
N GLY A 88 -8.61 -1.55 3.08
CA GLY A 88 -7.42 -1.09 3.79
C GLY A 88 -7.19 0.41 3.66
N TRP A 89 -5.99 0.83 4.01
CA TRP A 89 -5.52 2.19 3.81
C TRP A 89 -4.03 2.23 3.44
N LEU A 90 -3.68 3.27 2.69
CA LEU A 90 -2.32 3.58 2.28
C LEU A 90 -2.13 5.08 2.49
N LEU A 91 -1.13 5.48 3.29
CA LEU A 91 -1.04 6.85 3.80
C LEU A 91 -2.37 7.31 4.44
N ASN A 92 -2.92 8.43 4.00
CA ASN A 92 -4.19 8.99 4.47
C ASN A 92 -5.40 8.48 3.66
N ALA A 93 -5.17 7.73 2.58
CA ALA A 93 -6.21 7.29 1.67
C ALA A 93 -6.82 5.95 2.08
N HIS A 94 -8.16 5.89 2.05
CA HIS A 94 -8.92 4.65 2.21
C HIS A 94 -8.96 3.90 0.88
N LEU A 95 -8.62 2.62 0.90
CA LEU A 95 -8.64 1.78 -0.29
C LEU A 95 -9.96 1.03 -0.37
N ALA A 96 -10.72 1.25 -1.44
CA ALA A 96 -11.99 0.60 -1.70
C ALA A 96 -11.91 -0.32 -2.92
N LEU A 97 -12.53 -1.50 -2.82
CA LEU A 97 -12.65 -2.45 -3.93
C LEU A 97 -13.96 -2.22 -4.67
N ASP A 98 -13.89 -1.86 -5.96
CA ASP A 98 -15.05 -1.93 -6.84
C ASP A 98 -15.34 -3.41 -7.16
N PRO A 99 -16.45 -3.99 -6.65
CA PRO A 99 -16.74 -5.40 -6.85
C PRO A 99 -17.15 -5.75 -8.28
N VAL A 100 -17.53 -4.76 -9.10
CA VAL A 100 -17.98 -4.97 -10.49
C VAL A 100 -16.78 -4.92 -11.44
N ALA A 101 -15.96 -3.89 -11.34
CA ALA A 101 -14.80 -3.73 -12.22
C ALA A 101 -13.55 -4.46 -11.72
N GLY A 102 -13.47 -4.80 -10.43
CA GLY A 102 -12.28 -5.38 -9.81
C GLY A 102 -11.16 -4.38 -9.54
N LYS A 103 -11.43 -3.08 -9.76
CA LYS A 103 -10.49 -1.97 -9.53
C LYS A 103 -10.36 -1.65 -8.05
N VAL A 104 -9.21 -1.10 -7.68
CA VAL A 104 -8.99 -0.49 -6.36
C VAL A 104 -8.98 1.01 -6.51
N HIS A 105 -9.75 1.71 -5.68
CA HIS A 105 -9.80 3.16 -5.63
C HIS A 105 -9.20 3.66 -4.31
N ALA A 106 -8.53 4.80 -4.37
CA ALA A 106 -8.06 5.54 -3.21
C ALA A 106 -9.01 6.72 -2.95
N PHE A 107 -9.58 6.78 -1.76
CA PHE A 107 -10.38 7.91 -1.27
C PHE A 107 -9.56 8.67 -0.25
N ASP A 108 -9.17 9.90 -0.57
CA ASP A 108 -8.48 10.80 0.35
C ASP A 108 -9.49 11.79 0.96
N PRO A 109 -9.92 11.61 2.23
CA PRO A 109 -10.87 12.50 2.86
C PRO A 109 -10.28 13.87 3.21
N ASP A 110 -8.96 13.99 3.33
CA ASP A 110 -8.31 15.26 3.67
C ASP A 110 -8.24 16.16 2.42
N GLU A 111 -8.03 15.56 1.25
CA GLU A 111 -8.00 16.27 -0.04
C GLU A 111 -9.36 16.30 -0.74
N GLY A 112 -10.31 15.46 -0.34
CA GLY A 112 -11.62 15.32 -1.00
C GLY A 112 -11.51 14.70 -2.39
N THR A 113 -10.49 13.88 -2.64
CA THR A 113 -10.18 13.30 -3.94
C THR A 113 -10.43 11.80 -3.97
N VAL A 114 -10.88 11.30 -5.12
CA VAL A 114 -10.98 9.87 -5.41
C VAL A 114 -10.21 9.55 -6.67
N GLN A 115 -9.34 8.55 -6.59
CA GLN A 115 -8.48 8.14 -7.70
C GLN A 115 -8.63 6.65 -7.96
N GLU A 116 -8.69 6.25 -9.23
CA GLU A 116 -8.47 4.86 -9.60
C GLU A 116 -7.00 4.52 -9.36
N LEU A 117 -6.71 3.66 -8.39
CA LEU A 117 -5.33 3.34 -7.98
C LEU A 117 -4.79 2.09 -8.67
N HIS A 118 -5.62 1.06 -8.84
CA HIS A 118 -5.26 -0.16 -9.56
C HIS A 118 -6.39 -0.66 -10.43
N THR A 119 -6.04 -1.22 -11.58
CA THR A 119 -7.03 -1.89 -12.44
C THR A 119 -7.44 -3.27 -11.93
N ASP A 120 -6.64 -3.88 -11.06
CA ASP A 120 -6.85 -5.21 -10.50
C ASP A 120 -6.16 -5.35 -9.13
N VAL A 121 -6.77 -6.06 -8.18
CA VAL A 121 -6.21 -6.26 -6.83
C VAL A 121 -4.85 -6.95 -6.84
N SER A 122 -4.53 -7.82 -7.81
CA SER A 122 -3.18 -8.40 -7.93
C SER A 122 -2.11 -7.35 -8.16
N SER A 123 -2.42 -6.24 -8.81
CA SER A 123 -1.50 -5.10 -8.97
C SER A 123 -1.23 -4.41 -7.63
N LEU A 124 -2.27 -4.20 -6.82
CA LEU A 124 -2.13 -3.69 -5.45
C LEU A 124 -1.18 -4.56 -4.62
N VAL A 125 -1.39 -5.88 -4.65
CA VAL A 125 -0.53 -6.83 -3.93
C VAL A 125 0.90 -6.75 -4.46
N GLN A 126 1.09 -6.76 -5.78
CA GLN A 126 2.40 -6.74 -6.40
C GLN A 126 3.21 -5.49 -6.03
N VAL A 127 2.63 -4.30 -6.12
CA VAL A 127 3.30 -3.04 -5.78
C VAL A 127 3.67 -3.03 -4.29
N THR A 128 2.73 -3.44 -3.44
CA THR A 128 2.97 -3.55 -1.99
C THR A 128 4.16 -4.47 -1.70
N VAL A 129 4.23 -5.64 -2.36
CA VAL A 129 5.31 -6.61 -2.20
C VAL A 129 6.64 -6.04 -2.65
N ARG A 130 6.70 -5.40 -3.81
CA ARG A 130 7.94 -4.83 -4.35
C ARG A 130 8.51 -3.76 -3.43
N PHE A 131 7.68 -2.83 -2.95
CA PHE A 131 8.14 -1.80 -2.02
C PHE A 131 8.49 -2.34 -0.64
N GLN A 132 7.68 -3.25 -0.07
CA GLN A 132 7.99 -3.83 1.24
C GLN A 132 9.28 -4.65 1.19
N ARG A 133 9.52 -5.38 0.09
CA ARG A 133 10.77 -6.11 -0.13
C ARG A 133 11.97 -5.16 -0.23
N LEU A 134 11.84 -4.07 -0.97
CA LEU A 134 12.88 -3.04 -1.07
C LEU A 134 13.25 -2.49 0.32
N LEU A 135 12.25 -2.18 1.16
CA LEU A 135 12.46 -1.70 2.52
C LEU A 135 13.17 -2.71 3.44
N GLU A 136 12.98 -4.01 3.21
CA GLU A 136 13.58 -5.07 4.04
C GLU A 136 14.98 -5.48 3.59
N GLU A 137 15.21 -5.52 2.27
CA GLU A 137 16.44 -6.02 1.68
C GLU A 137 17.48 -4.91 1.43
N PHE A 138 17.05 -3.67 1.25
CA PHE A 138 17.97 -2.57 0.97
C PHE A 138 18.85 -2.26 2.18
N THR A 139 20.16 -2.28 1.95
CA THR A 139 21.19 -1.99 2.95
C THR A 139 21.99 -0.79 2.46
N PHE A 140 22.06 0.27 3.27
CA PHE A 140 23.02 1.36 3.08
C PHE A 140 24.42 0.86 3.47
N ARG A 141 25.41 1.21 2.65
CA ARG A 141 26.81 0.80 2.77
C ARG A 141 27.60 1.68 3.73
N GLY A 142 27.05 2.83 4.14
CA GLY A 142 27.69 3.78 5.04
C GLY A 142 27.93 3.22 6.45
N ASP A 143 29.20 2.98 6.76
CA ASP A 143 29.75 3.03 8.13
C ASP A 143 30.41 4.41 8.32
N GLU A 144 30.47 4.90 9.55
CA GLU A 144 30.81 6.29 9.91
C GLU A 144 32.08 6.83 9.20
N GLY A 145 31.92 7.73 8.20
CA GLY A 145 32.98 8.69 7.83
C GLY A 145 33.26 8.99 6.35
N ASP A 146 32.57 8.42 5.37
CA ASP A 146 32.75 8.77 3.95
C ASP A 146 31.44 9.24 3.31
N GLU A 147 31.23 10.56 3.25
CA GLU A 147 30.02 11.20 2.70
C GLU A 147 29.74 10.81 1.23
N GLY A 148 30.78 10.36 0.50
CA GLY A 148 30.65 9.91 -0.89
C GLY A 148 29.90 8.59 -1.07
N ASP A 149 29.81 7.77 -0.03
CA ASP A 149 29.10 6.48 -0.10
C ASP A 149 27.58 6.63 0.14
N GLU A 150 27.14 7.71 0.78
CA GLU A 150 25.72 7.95 1.08
C GLU A 150 24.93 8.41 -0.16
N GLU A 151 25.45 9.38 -0.93
CA GLU A 151 24.79 9.86 -2.15
C GLU A 151 24.60 8.73 -3.16
N ALA A 152 25.62 7.86 -3.32
CA ALA A 152 25.56 6.70 -4.20
C ALA A 152 24.50 5.66 -3.77
N ASP A 153 24.22 5.53 -2.47
CA ASP A 153 23.15 4.67 -1.99
C ASP A 153 21.76 5.26 -2.23
N PHE A 154 21.58 6.58 -2.07
CA PHE A 154 20.32 7.23 -2.43
C PHE A 154 20.06 7.15 -3.94
N GLU A 155 21.06 7.36 -4.79
CA GLU A 155 20.92 7.15 -6.24
C GLU A 155 20.54 5.71 -6.58
N ARG A 156 21.12 4.72 -5.87
CA ARG A 156 20.77 3.31 -6.06
C ARG A 156 19.33 3.03 -5.62
N LEU A 157 18.90 3.63 -4.51
CA LEU A 157 17.55 3.46 -3.97
C LEU A 157 16.49 4.06 -4.90
N ASP A 158 16.74 5.27 -5.39
CA ASP A 158 15.94 5.95 -6.41
C ASP A 158 15.81 5.08 -7.67
N GLY A 159 16.93 4.53 -8.17
CA GLY A 159 16.91 3.61 -9.31
C GLY A 159 16.22 2.26 -9.07
N GLU A 160 16.04 1.81 -7.82
CA GLU A 160 15.18 0.65 -7.52
C GLU A 160 13.69 1.05 -7.53
N VAL A 161 13.35 2.24 -7.02
CA VAL A 161 11.98 2.78 -7.03
C VAL A 161 11.52 3.00 -8.47
N ASP A 162 12.34 3.65 -9.31
CA ASP A 162 12.02 3.90 -10.71
C ASP A 162 11.82 2.61 -11.50
N ARG A 163 12.63 1.58 -11.22
CA ARG A 163 12.41 0.27 -11.85
C ARG A 163 11.06 -0.33 -11.47
N ILE A 164 10.65 -0.22 -10.21
CA ILE A 164 9.32 -0.70 -9.76
C ILE A 164 8.22 0.07 -10.50
N ARG A 165 8.37 1.40 -10.66
CA ARG A 165 7.43 2.25 -11.40
C ARG A 165 7.32 1.79 -12.85
N GLU A 166 8.44 1.70 -13.56
CA GLU A 166 8.48 1.30 -14.97
C GLU A 166 7.92 -0.11 -15.20
N GLU A 167 8.35 -1.09 -14.41
CA GLU A 167 7.89 -2.49 -14.53
C GLU A 167 6.38 -2.61 -14.26
N THR A 168 5.86 -1.86 -13.29
CA THR A 168 4.43 -1.89 -12.95
C THR A 168 3.60 -1.18 -14.01
N SER A 169 3.98 0.04 -14.40
CA SER A 169 3.25 0.86 -15.37
C SER A 169 3.18 0.23 -16.75
N GLY A 170 4.11 -0.68 -17.09
CA GLY A 170 4.04 -1.50 -18.29
C GLY A 170 2.90 -2.53 -18.31
N ILE A 171 2.28 -2.82 -17.17
CA ILE A 171 1.21 -3.83 -17.01
C ILE A 171 -0.08 -3.19 -16.49
N ASP A 172 0.00 -2.44 -15.39
CA ASP A 172 -1.10 -1.66 -14.82
C ASP A 172 -0.70 -0.17 -14.86
N PRO A 173 -1.35 0.66 -15.70
CA PRO A 173 -0.92 2.04 -15.88
C PRO A 173 -1.29 2.97 -14.73
N LEU A 174 -2.22 2.57 -13.85
CA LEU A 174 -2.80 3.44 -12.83
C LEU A 174 -1.89 3.78 -11.63
N PRO A 175 -1.11 2.85 -11.05
CA PRO A 175 -0.46 3.09 -9.75
C PRO A 175 0.52 4.26 -9.76
N PHE A 176 1.13 4.56 -10.90
CA PHE A 176 2.11 5.63 -11.07
C PHE A 176 1.76 6.52 -12.27
N GLN A 177 0.46 6.68 -12.56
CA GLN A 177 0.02 7.49 -13.70
C GLN A 177 0.31 8.98 -13.53
N ASP A 178 0.43 9.43 -12.29
CA ASP A 178 0.70 10.81 -11.88
C ASP A 178 1.61 10.83 -10.65
N ASP A 179 2.40 11.89 -10.49
CA ASP A 179 3.33 12.09 -9.38
C ASP A 179 2.59 12.30 -8.04
N GLU A 180 1.31 12.70 -8.08
CA GLU A 180 0.44 12.88 -6.92
C GLU A 180 -0.31 11.60 -6.51
N THR A 181 -0.15 10.49 -7.24
CA THR A 181 -0.74 9.22 -6.79
C THR A 181 -0.12 8.79 -5.47
N VAL A 182 -0.93 8.15 -4.61
CA VAL A 182 -0.47 7.68 -3.29
C VAL A 182 0.77 6.77 -3.40
N TRP A 183 0.87 5.97 -4.46
CA TRP A 183 2.06 5.13 -4.70
C TRP A 183 3.26 5.91 -5.22
N SER A 184 3.09 6.95 -6.04
CA SER A 184 4.19 7.85 -6.42
C SER A 184 4.79 8.52 -5.18
N VAL A 185 3.95 9.06 -4.29
CA VAL A 185 4.38 9.65 -3.01
C VAL A 185 5.10 8.62 -2.14
N VAL A 186 4.55 7.40 -2.03
CA VAL A 186 5.21 6.29 -1.32
C VAL A 186 6.59 5.98 -1.90
N GLY A 187 6.71 5.95 -3.23
CA GLY A 187 7.98 5.72 -3.92
C GLY A 187 8.99 6.82 -3.63
N ASP A 188 8.58 8.08 -3.68
CA ASP A 188 9.45 9.24 -3.41
C ASP A 188 9.95 9.23 -1.96
N GLU A 189 9.07 8.94 -1.00
CA GLU A 189 9.48 8.82 0.40
C GLU A 189 10.46 7.66 0.63
N ILE A 190 10.33 6.56 -0.13
CA ILE A 190 11.31 5.46 -0.12
C ILE A 190 12.62 5.92 -0.73
N ALA A 191 12.61 6.55 -1.91
CA ALA A 191 13.80 7.07 -2.59
C ALA A 191 14.58 8.07 -1.72
N MET A 192 13.87 8.88 -0.94
CA MET A 192 14.43 9.81 0.05
C MET A 192 14.83 9.14 1.38
N GLY A 193 14.70 7.81 1.50
CA GLY A 193 15.05 7.05 2.70
C GLY A 193 14.15 7.26 3.92
N GLN A 194 13.01 7.95 3.78
CA GLN A 194 12.15 8.37 4.90
C GLN A 194 11.36 7.20 5.51
N ARG A 195 11.15 6.12 4.75
CA ARG A 195 10.34 4.96 5.15
C ARG A 195 11.13 3.85 5.86
N PHE A 196 12.45 3.99 6.04
CA PHE A 196 13.27 3.01 6.76
C PHE A 196 13.14 3.20 8.28
N LYS A 197 12.72 2.14 9.00
CA LYS A 197 12.56 2.14 10.48
C LYS A 197 13.90 2.06 11.20
N GLY A 198 13.98 2.37 12.50
CA GLY A 198 15.24 2.39 13.27
C GLY A 198 15.99 1.06 13.41
N SER A 199 15.32 -0.04 13.12
CA SER A 199 15.86 -1.40 13.21
C SER A 199 16.01 -2.11 11.87
N SER A 200 15.65 -1.48 10.74
CA SER A 200 15.88 -2.06 9.41
C SER A 200 17.36 -2.02 9.05
N PRO A 201 17.85 -2.90 8.16
CA PRO A 201 19.22 -2.80 7.63
C PRO A 201 19.52 -1.40 7.07
N GLY A 202 18.50 -0.73 6.51
CA GLY A 202 18.62 0.64 6.03
C GLY A 202 18.47 1.78 7.08
N ALA A 203 18.40 1.46 8.37
CA ALA A 203 18.04 2.41 9.43
C ALA A 203 19.13 3.40 9.87
N ARG A 204 20.38 3.15 9.48
CA ARG A 204 21.59 3.74 10.08
C ARG A 204 22.02 5.08 9.46
N ALA A 205 21.19 5.71 8.63
CA ALA A 205 21.49 7.01 8.05
C ALA A 205 21.23 8.18 9.04
N PRO A 206 22.11 9.19 9.12
CA PRO A 206 22.08 10.26 10.13
C PRO A 206 20.94 11.29 9.99
N TYR A 207 20.18 11.31 8.88
CA TYR A 207 19.09 12.26 8.65
C TYR A 207 17.94 12.19 9.67
N ARG A 208 17.87 11.14 10.50
CA ARG A 208 16.81 10.99 11.51
C ARG A 208 16.89 11.97 12.68
N GLN A 209 17.91 12.82 12.78
CA GLN A 209 17.95 13.86 13.83
C GLN A 209 17.23 15.16 13.45
N ALA A 210 16.83 15.37 12.18
CA ALA A 210 16.26 16.65 11.76
C ALA A 210 14.72 16.72 11.70
N ASN A 211 14.00 15.61 11.52
CA ASN A 211 12.54 15.63 11.34
C ASN A 211 11.84 14.61 12.25
N GLY A 212 11.60 15.02 13.50
CA GLY A 212 10.73 14.29 14.42
C GLY A 212 9.26 14.46 14.03
N TRP A 213 8.71 13.49 13.30
CA TRP A 213 7.27 13.31 13.21
C TRP A 213 6.84 12.32 14.29
N GLN A 214 6.24 12.86 15.35
CA GLN A 214 5.58 12.09 16.41
C GLN A 214 4.27 11.51 15.88
N TYR A 215 4.24 10.22 15.59
CA TYR A 215 3.02 9.43 15.72
C TYR A 215 3.18 8.50 16.93
N GLU A 216 3.05 9.10 18.11
CA GLU A 216 2.73 8.39 19.34
C GLU A 216 1.56 9.11 20.00
N LYS A 217 0.58 8.31 20.44
CA LYS A 217 -0.75 8.59 21.03
C LYS A 217 -1.85 8.52 19.96
N GLU A 218 -2.82 7.61 20.06
CA GLU A 218 -3.52 7.16 21.25
C GLU A 218 -3.82 5.65 21.23
N ALA A 219 -3.35 4.95 22.26
CA ALA A 219 -3.95 3.71 22.74
C ALA A 219 -4.14 3.90 24.25
N LEU A 220 -5.35 4.28 24.64
CA LEU A 220 -5.96 4.06 25.96
C LEU A 220 -7.47 3.93 25.78
#